data_AF-A0A6P4AHJ2-F1
#
_entry.id   AF-A0A6P4AHJ2-F1
#
_cell.length_a   1.000
_cell.length_b   1.000
_cell.length_c   1.000
_cell.angle_alpha   90.00
_cell.angle_beta   90.00
_cell.angle_gamma   90.00
#
_symmetry.space_group_name_H-M   'P 1'
#
loop_
_entity.id
_entity.type
_entity.pdbx_description
1 polymer ?
#
loop_
_entity_poly.entity_id
_entity_poly.type
_entity_poly.pdbx_seq_one_letter_code
_entity_poly.pdbx_strand_id
1 'polypeptide(L)'
;MDARDSSASSSTAANRDGTSSTEDDAVLSIVTTLAKDAALHFQSGKFSECVEVLNQLLHKKQDDPKVLHNIAIAEYFRRGCSDPKSLLEELYNVKKQSEYLARASVEQTEAAGSQGNKGVLGSKGSSMVPNPFSAVSGAGIIYMDEFDTSVAMLNIAVIWFHLHEYAKALSILEPLYQNIGPIDETTALHICLLFLDVGLTCHEASKCAVSFNAIKVISCFHS
;
A
#
# COMPACT_ATOMS: atom_id res chain seq x y z
N MET A 1 60.27 24.84 35.18
CA MET A 1 60.25 24.92 33.71
C MET A 1 60.29 23.49 33.20
N ASP A 2 59.12 23.01 32.74
CA ASP A 2 58.90 22.05 31.63
C ASP A 2 59.45 20.60 31.78
N ALA A 3 58.78 19.49 31.48
CA ALA A 3 57.51 19.23 30.78
C ALA A 3 57.05 17.74 30.97
N ARG A 4 55.73 17.55 30.81
CA ARG A 4 55.00 16.48 30.06
C ARG A 4 55.01 14.98 30.45
N ASP A 5 53.81 14.55 30.84
CA ASP A 5 52.99 13.39 30.41
C ASP A 5 53.63 12.09 29.89
N SER A 6 53.18 10.97 30.47
CA SER A 6 52.84 9.75 29.73
C SER A 6 51.85 8.88 30.52
N SER A 7 50.60 8.90 30.06
CA SER A 7 49.52 8.01 30.46
C SER A 7 49.57 6.71 29.65
N ALA A 8 49.33 5.56 30.27
CA ALA A 8 48.89 4.34 29.58
C ALA A 8 48.12 3.43 30.54
N SER A 9 46.87 3.79 30.85
CA SER A 9 45.90 2.86 31.40
C SER A 9 45.05 2.34 30.26
N SER A 10 45.21 1.04 29.98
CA SER A 10 44.43 0.26 29.02
C SER A 10 42.94 0.33 29.36
N SER A 11 42.16 1.00 28.52
CA SER A 11 40.71 0.85 28.46
C SER A 11 40.38 -0.27 27.47
N THR A 12 39.75 -1.31 27.99
CA THR A 12 39.11 -2.37 27.23
C THR A 12 37.94 -1.78 26.44
N ALA A 13 38.18 -1.45 25.18
CA ALA A 13 37.11 -1.18 24.22
C ALA A 13 36.43 -2.51 23.87
N ALA A 14 35.26 -2.75 24.48
CA ALA A 14 34.32 -3.74 23.97
C ALA A 14 33.80 -3.24 22.62
N ASN A 15 34.38 -3.76 21.53
CA ASN A 15 33.77 -3.69 20.22
C ASN A 15 32.44 -4.46 20.28
N ARG A 16 31.33 -3.72 20.42
CA ARG A 16 30.00 -4.22 20.09
C ARG A 16 29.89 -4.17 18.57
N ASP A 17 30.25 -5.27 17.93
CA ASP A 17 29.99 -5.52 16.52
C ASP A 17 28.47 -5.51 16.26
N GLY A 18 28.12 -4.97 15.10
CA GLY A 18 26.76 -4.87 14.60
C GLY A 18 26.14 -6.25 14.44
N THR A 19 25.09 -6.52 15.22
CA THR A 19 24.30 -7.76 15.14
C THR A 19 22.90 -7.54 14.56
N SER A 20 22.52 -6.30 14.20
CA SER A 20 21.14 -6.00 13.81
C SER A 20 20.80 -6.42 12.36
N SER A 21 21.79 -6.53 11.48
CA SER A 21 21.53 -6.77 10.05
C SER A 21 21.11 -8.21 9.72
N THR A 22 21.53 -9.21 10.52
CA THR A 22 21.24 -10.62 10.23
C THR A 22 19.89 -11.09 10.78
N GLU A 23 19.41 -10.50 11.86
CA GLU A 23 18.12 -10.85 12.46
C GLU A 23 16.95 -10.27 11.65
N ASP A 24 17.10 -9.03 11.17
CA ASP A 24 16.10 -8.37 10.34
C ASP A 24 15.92 -9.08 8.98
N ASP A 25 17.02 -9.56 8.38
CA ASP A 25 17.00 -10.31 7.12
C ASP A 25 16.34 -11.70 7.29
N ALA A 26 16.59 -12.38 8.41
CA ALA A 26 15.94 -13.64 8.73
C ALA A 26 14.43 -13.47 8.96
N VAL A 27 14.01 -12.40 9.65
CA VAL A 27 12.58 -12.09 9.86
C VAL A 27 11.89 -11.77 8.54
N LEU A 28 12.53 -11.00 7.65
CA LEU A 28 12.00 -10.67 6.33
C LEU A 28 11.83 -11.92 5.44
N SER A 29 12.79 -12.85 5.51
CA SER A 29 12.71 -14.15 4.83
C SER A 29 11.52 -14.99 5.31
N ILE A 30 11.28 -15.03 6.62
CA ILE A 30 10.12 -15.72 7.21
C ILE A 30 8.81 -15.07 6.75
N VAL A 31 8.72 -13.74 6.81
CA VAL A 31 7.56 -12.95 6.34
C VAL A 31 7.24 -13.26 4.88
N THR A 32 8.26 -13.29 4.02
CA THR A 32 8.10 -13.59 2.60
C THR A 32 7.62 -15.02 2.36
N THR A 33 8.13 -15.97 3.16
CA THR A 33 7.72 -17.38 3.08
C THR A 33 6.27 -17.56 3.49
N LEU A 34 5.85 -16.96 4.61
CA LEU A 34 4.47 -16.98 5.08
C LEU A 34 3.51 -16.34 4.07
N ALA A 35 3.89 -15.22 3.46
CA ALA A 35 3.07 -14.56 2.44
C ALA A 35 2.85 -15.45 1.20
N LYS A 36 3.90 -16.15 0.74
CA LYS A 36 3.80 -17.10 -0.38
C LYS A 36 2.93 -18.30 -0.02
N ASP A 37 3.09 -18.83 1.18
CA ASP A 37 2.32 -19.98 1.65
C ASP A 37 0.82 -19.64 1.80
N ALA A 38 0.50 -18.47 2.38
CA ALA A 38 -0.86 -17.96 2.44
C ALA A 38 -1.52 -17.83 1.05
N ALA A 39 -0.76 -17.34 0.06
CA ALA A 39 -1.23 -17.23 -1.31
C ALA A 39 -1.52 -18.61 -1.94
N LEU A 40 -0.66 -19.61 -1.70
CA LEU A 40 -0.88 -20.99 -2.18
C LEU A 40 -2.12 -21.62 -1.56
N HIS A 41 -2.33 -21.45 -0.25
CA HIS A 41 -3.53 -21.92 0.44
C HIS A 41 -4.79 -21.28 -0.12
N PHE A 42 -4.78 -19.95 -0.34
CA PHE A 42 -5.90 -19.24 -0.94
C PHE A 42 -6.24 -19.75 -2.34
N GLN A 43 -5.23 -19.87 -3.22
CA GLN A 43 -5.39 -20.38 -4.58
C GLN A 43 -5.89 -21.83 -4.64
N SER A 44 -5.56 -22.62 -3.61
CA SER A 44 -6.01 -24.01 -3.48
C SER A 44 -7.40 -24.15 -2.86
N GLY A 45 -8.08 -23.04 -2.51
CA GLY A 45 -9.38 -23.04 -1.83
C GLY A 45 -9.31 -23.49 -0.35
N LYS A 46 -8.10 -23.58 0.22
CA LYS A 46 -7.84 -23.96 1.61
C LYS A 46 -7.90 -22.72 2.50
N PHE A 47 -9.10 -22.16 2.63
CA PHE A 47 -9.28 -20.86 3.28
C PHE A 47 -9.02 -20.90 4.80
N SER A 48 -9.26 -22.03 5.46
CA SER A 48 -8.97 -22.18 6.89
C SER A 48 -7.47 -22.07 7.16
N GLU A 49 -6.66 -22.84 6.42
CA GLU A 49 -5.20 -22.82 6.51
C GLU A 49 -4.64 -21.47 6.06
N CYS A 50 -5.22 -20.86 5.02
CA CYS A 50 -4.85 -19.51 4.58
C CYS A 50 -4.97 -18.49 5.72
N VAL A 51 -6.10 -18.48 6.43
CA VAL A 51 -6.32 -17.59 7.58
C VAL A 51 -5.31 -17.84 8.69
N GLU A 52 -4.99 -19.10 8.99
CA GLU A 52 -3.98 -19.43 10.01
C GLU A 52 -2.60 -18.86 9.66
N VAL A 53 -2.15 -19.05 8.42
CA VAL A 53 -0.86 -18.51 7.94
C VAL A 53 -0.87 -16.98 7.93
N LEU A 54 -1.98 -16.34 7.53
CA LEU A 54 -2.11 -14.88 7.54
C LEU A 54 -2.08 -14.30 8.97
N ASN A 55 -2.66 -14.98 9.96
CA ASN A 55 -2.56 -14.56 11.36
C ASN A 55 -1.11 -14.67 11.88
N GLN A 56 -0.37 -15.71 11.49
CA GLN A 56 1.06 -15.81 11.81
C GLN A 56 1.86 -14.66 11.17
N LEU A 57 1.52 -14.29 9.94
CA LEU A 57 2.11 -13.15 9.24
C LEU A 57 1.80 -11.83 9.94
N LEU A 58 0.56 -11.64 10.42
CA LEU A 58 0.13 -10.45 11.16
C LEU A 58 0.91 -10.27 12.47
N HIS A 59 1.25 -11.36 13.16
CA HIS A 59 2.11 -11.30 14.35
C HIS A 59 3.53 -10.81 14.04
N LYS A 60 4.04 -11.02 12.81
CA LYS A 60 5.34 -10.51 12.36
C LYS A 60 5.26 -9.08 11.81
N LYS A 61 4.12 -8.71 11.24
CA LYS A 61 3.84 -7.39 10.66
C LYS A 61 2.61 -6.78 11.34
N GLN A 62 2.79 -6.32 12.58
CA GLN A 62 1.67 -5.77 13.35
C GLN A 62 1.03 -4.61 12.60
N ASP A 63 -0.30 -4.61 12.57
CA ASP A 63 -1.14 -3.58 11.94
C ASP A 63 -0.88 -3.34 10.44
N ASP A 64 -0.28 -4.31 9.73
CA ASP A 64 -0.08 -4.23 8.29
C ASP A 64 -1.45 -4.31 7.56
N PRO A 65 -1.86 -3.22 6.87
CA PRO A 65 -3.18 -3.16 6.24
C PRO A 65 -3.34 -4.19 5.12
N LYS A 66 -2.27 -4.60 4.44
CA LYS A 66 -2.33 -5.64 3.40
C LYS A 66 -2.65 -7.00 4.00
N VAL A 67 -2.05 -7.32 5.14
CA VAL A 67 -2.34 -8.56 5.85
C VAL A 67 -3.78 -8.56 6.38
N LEU A 68 -4.24 -7.46 6.98
CA LEU A 68 -5.62 -7.31 7.45
C LEU A 68 -6.65 -7.43 6.31
N HIS A 69 -6.40 -6.78 5.17
CA HIS A 69 -7.21 -6.89 3.97
C HIS A 69 -7.34 -8.34 3.50
N ASN A 70 -6.23 -9.05 3.40
CA ASN A 70 -6.20 -10.44 2.95
C ASN A 70 -6.90 -11.39 3.94
N ILE A 71 -6.78 -11.14 5.26
CA ILE A 71 -7.51 -11.89 6.29
C ILE A 71 -9.01 -11.74 6.09
N ALA A 72 -9.51 -10.50 5.92
CA ALA A 72 -10.94 -10.25 5.72
C ALA A 72 -11.48 -11.02 4.50
N ILE A 73 -10.74 -11.02 3.39
CA ILE A 73 -11.13 -11.77 2.19
C ILE A 73 -11.10 -13.28 2.44
N ALA A 74 -10.01 -13.82 3.00
CA ALA A 74 -9.88 -15.25 3.27
C ALA A 74 -10.97 -15.75 4.23
N GLU A 75 -11.30 -14.96 5.26
CA GLU A 75 -12.39 -15.20 6.19
C GLU A 75 -13.76 -15.25 5.52
N TYR A 76 -14.03 -14.31 4.60
CA TYR A 76 -15.28 -14.29 3.84
C TYR A 76 -15.46 -15.57 3.02
N PHE A 77 -14.41 -16.01 2.32
CA PHE A 77 -14.44 -17.27 1.57
C PHE A 77 -14.54 -18.49 2.49
N ARG A 78 -13.85 -18.49 3.64
CA ARG A 78 -13.96 -19.55 4.65
C ARG A 78 -15.38 -19.69 5.20
N ARG A 79 -16.11 -18.59 5.35
CA ARG A 79 -17.52 -18.53 5.77
C ARG A 79 -18.52 -18.81 4.63
N GLY A 80 -18.03 -19.24 3.45
CA GLY A 80 -18.88 -19.60 2.31
C GLY A 80 -19.57 -18.40 1.66
N CYS A 81 -18.94 -17.22 1.69
CA CYS A 81 -19.46 -16.00 1.04
C CYS A 81 -20.83 -15.53 1.59
N SER A 82 -21.11 -15.81 2.87
CA SER A 82 -22.45 -15.64 3.44
C SER A 82 -22.85 -14.19 3.73
N ASP A 83 -21.88 -13.30 4.01
CA ASP A 83 -22.15 -11.91 4.40
C ASP A 83 -21.23 -10.90 3.69
N PRO A 84 -21.57 -10.52 2.43
CA PRO A 84 -20.80 -9.55 1.67
C PRO A 84 -20.81 -8.14 2.28
N LYS A 85 -21.81 -7.79 3.12
CA LYS A 85 -21.89 -6.46 3.75
C LYS A 85 -20.92 -6.34 4.93
N SER A 86 -20.77 -7.39 5.73
CA SER A 86 -19.73 -7.46 6.75
C SER A 86 -18.34 -7.34 6.12
N LEU A 87 -18.07 -8.08 5.03
CA LEU A 87 -16.79 -7.96 4.33
C LEU A 87 -16.55 -6.52 3.85
N LEU A 88 -17.56 -5.89 3.27
CA LEU A 88 -17.47 -4.51 2.80
C LEU A 88 -17.06 -3.53 3.91
N GLU A 89 -17.65 -3.66 5.09
CA GLU A 89 -17.29 -2.84 6.26
C GLU A 89 -15.84 -3.05 6.70
N GLU A 90 -15.40 -4.31 6.78
CA GLU A 90 -14.02 -4.67 7.08
C GLU A 90 -13.04 -4.03 6.08
N LEU A 91 -13.33 -4.11 4.77
CA LEU A 91 -12.48 -3.52 3.73
C LEU A 91 -12.41 -1.98 3.82
N TYR A 92 -13.53 -1.31 4.12
CA TYR A 92 -13.53 0.14 4.34
C TYR A 92 -12.69 0.53 5.56
N ASN A 93 -12.75 -0.25 6.63
CA ASN A 93 -11.96 -0.01 7.84
C ASN A 93 -10.46 -0.15 7.56
N VAL A 94 -10.05 -1.18 6.82
CA VAL A 94 -8.64 -1.39 6.44
C VAL A 94 -8.15 -0.25 5.54
N LYS A 95 -8.94 0.17 4.55
CA LYS A 95 -8.61 1.34 3.72
C LYS A 95 -8.43 2.62 4.55
N LYS A 96 -9.34 2.87 5.49
CA LYS A 96 -9.25 4.04 6.38
C LYS A 96 -7.99 3.99 7.24
N GLN A 97 -7.63 2.80 7.73
CA GLN A 97 -6.41 2.58 8.50
C GLN A 97 -5.16 2.82 7.65
N SER A 98 -5.10 2.33 6.41
CA SER A 98 -3.96 2.57 5.52
C SER A 98 -3.76 4.04 5.19
N GLU A 99 -4.84 4.80 4.95
CA GLU A 99 -4.79 6.25 4.74
C GLU A 99 -4.25 7.01 5.97
N TYR A 100 -4.63 6.58 7.18
CA TYR A 100 -4.13 7.16 8.42
C TYR A 100 -2.63 6.91 8.59
N LEU A 101 -2.18 5.67 8.37
CA LEU A 101 -0.77 5.30 8.45
C LEU A 101 0.08 6.07 7.42
N ALA A 102 -0.42 6.22 6.19
CA ALA A 102 0.24 7.00 5.15
C ALA A 102 0.42 8.47 5.57
N ARG A 103 -0.61 9.11 6.16
CA ARG A 103 -0.53 10.51 6.65
C ARG A 103 0.44 10.67 7.82
N ALA A 104 0.39 9.77 8.79
CA ALA A 104 1.28 9.81 9.95
C ALA A 104 2.76 9.68 9.55
N SER A 105 3.05 8.92 8.50
CA SER A 105 4.41 8.80 7.94
C SER A 105 4.93 10.09 7.30
N VAL A 106 4.04 10.89 6.68
CA VAL A 106 4.41 12.18 6.07
C VAL A 106 4.77 13.21 7.15
N GLU A 107 4.01 13.27 8.25
CA GLU A 107 4.24 14.22 9.35
C GLU A 107 5.56 13.97 10.11
N GLN A 108 6.02 12.71 10.22
CA GLN A 108 7.33 12.39 10.83
C GLN A 108 8.52 12.90 10.00
N THR A 109 8.34 13.08 8.69
CA THR A 109 9.40 13.52 7.78
C THR A 109 9.57 15.05 7.83
N GLU A 110 8.49 15.80 8.08
CA GLU A 110 8.51 17.26 8.13
C GLU A 110 8.99 17.83 9.49
N ALA A 111 8.79 17.10 10.59
CA ALA A 111 9.24 17.53 11.93
C ALA A 111 10.78 17.51 12.11
N ALA A 112 11.51 16.74 11.30
CA ALA A 112 12.98 16.70 11.32
C ALA A 112 13.64 17.88 10.58
N GLY A 113 12.87 18.65 9.80
CA GLY A 113 13.39 19.75 8.98
C GLY A 113 13.46 21.12 9.67
N SER A 114 12.87 21.27 10.86
CA SER A 114 12.73 22.57 11.51
C SER A 114 13.43 22.65 12.87
N GLN A 115 14.73 22.36 12.92
CA GLN A 115 15.56 22.72 14.07
C GLN A 115 16.91 23.31 13.65
N GLY A 116 16.95 24.64 13.58
CA GLY A 116 18.19 25.42 13.55
C GLY A 116 18.32 26.35 12.35
N ASN A 117 17.79 27.57 12.45
CA ASN A 117 18.58 28.79 12.25
C ASN A 117 17.72 30.04 12.51
N LYS A 118 17.86 30.61 13.72
CA LYS A 118 17.57 32.01 13.98
C LYS A 118 18.82 32.81 13.62
N GLY A 119 18.87 33.31 12.38
CA GLY A 119 19.90 34.21 11.88
C GLY A 119 19.24 35.38 11.16
N VAL A 120 19.35 36.55 11.75
CA VAL A 120 18.80 37.83 11.29
C VAL A 120 19.53 38.34 10.04
N LEU A 121 18.75 39.03 9.18
CA LEU A 121 19.09 40.16 8.29
C LEU A 121 19.10 39.91 6.76
N GLY A 122 18.02 40.41 6.12
CA GLY A 122 18.06 41.27 4.93
C GLY A 122 18.38 40.65 3.57
N SER A 123 17.42 40.64 2.64
CA SER A 123 17.48 41.44 1.40
C SER A 123 16.29 41.12 0.50
N LYS A 124 16.06 42.02 -0.45
CA LYS A 124 14.86 42.35 -1.22
C LYS A 124 14.95 41.71 -2.61
N GLY A 125 13.86 41.13 -3.15
CA GLY A 125 13.69 41.01 -4.60
C GLY A 125 12.96 39.79 -5.16
N SER A 126 11.76 40.06 -5.68
CA SER A 126 11.15 39.54 -6.92
C SER A 126 10.62 38.10 -7.05
N SER A 127 9.47 38.07 -7.73
CA SER A 127 8.53 36.99 -8.07
C SER A 127 9.10 35.89 -8.96
N MET A 128 8.80 34.62 -8.66
CA MET A 128 8.21 33.66 -9.60
C MET A 128 7.72 32.36 -8.91
N VAL A 129 6.69 31.79 -9.51
CA VAL A 129 5.84 30.63 -9.20
C VAL A 129 6.47 29.38 -8.55
N PRO A 130 5.72 28.61 -7.73
CA PRO A 130 6.20 27.38 -7.10
C PRO A 130 6.19 26.20 -8.08
N ASN A 131 7.33 25.49 -8.15
CA ASN A 131 7.52 24.23 -8.88
C ASN A 131 7.43 23.06 -7.88
N PRO A 132 6.42 22.17 -7.93
CA PRO A 132 6.35 21.03 -7.03
C PRO A 132 7.06 19.84 -7.67
N PHE A 133 8.39 19.83 -7.63
CA PHE A 133 9.19 18.62 -7.85
C PHE A 133 10.47 18.76 -7.02
N SER A 134 10.33 18.55 -5.72
CA SER A 134 11.47 18.28 -4.85
C SER A 134 11.51 16.78 -4.61
N ALA A 135 12.15 16.08 -5.55
CA ALA A 135 12.76 14.79 -5.27
C ALA A 135 13.91 15.05 -4.28
N VAL A 136 13.71 14.69 -3.01
CA VAL A 136 14.80 14.56 -2.04
C VAL A 136 14.88 13.09 -1.61
N SER A 137 15.86 12.44 -2.22
CA SER A 137 16.78 11.45 -1.64
C SER A 137 16.18 10.35 -0.77
N GLY A 138 15.94 9.22 -1.44
CA GLY A 138 15.83 7.91 -0.82
C GLY A 138 17.11 7.52 -0.09
N ALA A 139 16.97 7.34 1.21
CA ALA A 139 17.80 6.49 2.06
C ALA A 139 17.09 6.34 3.41
N GLY A 140 16.00 5.57 3.43
CA GLY A 140 15.22 5.24 4.63
C GLY A 140 13.77 4.95 4.28
N ILE A 141 13.32 3.72 4.50
CA ILE A 141 11.99 3.13 4.14
C ILE A 141 11.95 2.49 2.74
N ILE A 142 12.87 1.54 2.49
CA ILE A 142 12.68 0.48 1.49
C ILE A 142 11.93 -0.68 2.17
N TYR A 143 10.67 -0.47 2.56
CA TYR A 143 9.61 -1.50 2.82
C TYR A 143 8.39 -0.86 3.51
N MET A 144 7.79 0.14 2.87
CA MET A 144 6.33 0.20 2.88
C MET A 144 5.96 -0.15 1.45
N ASP A 145 5.73 -1.45 1.22
CA ASP A 145 4.90 -1.93 0.12
C ASP A 145 3.61 -1.11 0.22
N GLU A 146 3.55 -0.02 -0.55
CA GLU A 146 2.46 0.94 -0.51
C GLU A 146 1.17 0.13 -0.69
N PHE A 147 0.34 0.09 0.35
CA PHE A 147 -0.88 -0.70 0.32
C PHE A 147 -1.67 -0.26 -0.92
N ASP A 148 -1.73 -1.13 -1.92
CA ASP A 148 -2.33 -0.78 -3.20
C ASP A 148 -3.83 -0.58 -3.00
N THR A 149 -4.16 0.69 -2.79
CA THR A 149 -5.52 1.13 -2.52
C THR A 149 -6.41 0.83 -3.71
N SER A 150 -5.85 0.70 -4.92
CA SER A 150 -6.57 0.36 -6.14
C SER A 150 -7.17 -1.05 -6.05
N VAL A 151 -6.39 -2.03 -5.59
CA VAL A 151 -6.88 -3.42 -5.39
C VAL A 151 -7.97 -3.46 -4.33
N ALA A 152 -7.78 -2.76 -3.21
CA ALA A 152 -8.80 -2.71 -2.16
C ALA A 152 -10.10 -2.07 -2.66
N MET A 153 -10.00 -0.96 -3.40
CA MET A 153 -11.14 -0.27 -3.99
C MET A 153 -11.82 -1.11 -5.09
N LEU A 154 -11.06 -1.84 -5.91
CA LEU A 154 -11.60 -2.78 -6.88
C LEU A 154 -12.41 -3.88 -6.18
N ASN A 155 -11.90 -4.48 -5.10
CA ASN A 155 -12.63 -5.51 -4.34
C ASN A 155 -13.93 -4.97 -3.74
N ILE A 156 -13.93 -3.74 -3.22
CA ILE A 156 -15.14 -3.05 -2.75
C ILE A 156 -16.14 -2.88 -3.91
N ALA A 157 -15.68 -2.47 -5.10
CA ALA A 157 -16.53 -2.32 -6.28
C ALA A 157 -17.14 -3.65 -6.74
N VAL A 158 -16.36 -4.75 -6.71
CA VAL A 158 -16.84 -6.10 -7.01
C VAL A 158 -17.96 -6.51 -6.04
N ILE A 159 -17.81 -6.25 -4.74
CA ILE A 159 -18.86 -6.54 -3.76
C ILE A 159 -20.13 -5.74 -4.07
N TRP A 160 -20.01 -4.44 -4.36
CA TRP A 160 -21.16 -3.63 -4.75
C TRP A 160 -21.84 -4.11 -6.03
N PHE A 161 -21.07 -4.58 -7.01
CA PHE A 161 -21.59 -5.17 -8.23
C PHE A 161 -22.44 -6.41 -7.93
N HIS A 162 -21.94 -7.33 -7.11
CA HIS A 162 -22.70 -8.53 -6.70
C HIS A 162 -23.90 -8.23 -5.80
N LEU A 163 -23.90 -7.09 -5.11
CA LEU A 163 -25.06 -6.58 -4.38
C LEU A 163 -26.08 -5.87 -5.27
N HIS A 164 -25.87 -5.80 -6.59
CA HIS A 164 -26.68 -5.06 -7.55
C HIS A 164 -26.76 -3.54 -7.29
N GLU A 165 -25.81 -3.01 -6.51
CA GLU A 165 -25.71 -1.59 -6.17
C GLU A 165 -24.80 -0.88 -7.18
N TYR A 166 -25.20 -0.89 -8.45
CA TYR A 166 -24.37 -0.45 -9.58
C TYR A 166 -23.94 1.02 -9.49
N ALA A 167 -24.79 1.90 -8.93
CA ALA A 167 -24.44 3.30 -8.73
C ALA A 167 -23.25 3.46 -7.76
N LYS A 168 -23.17 2.62 -6.73
CA LYS A 168 -22.05 2.64 -5.78
C LYS A 168 -20.79 2.04 -6.39
N ALA A 169 -20.92 0.95 -7.14
CA ALA A 169 -19.81 0.38 -7.91
C ALA A 169 -19.22 1.41 -8.88
N LEU A 170 -20.07 2.12 -9.64
CA LEU A 170 -19.63 3.20 -10.55
C LEU A 170 -18.92 4.34 -9.81
N SER A 171 -19.43 4.78 -8.65
CA SER A 171 -18.81 5.86 -7.87
C SER A 171 -17.36 5.56 -7.44
N ILE A 172 -17.00 4.28 -7.38
CA ILE A 172 -15.64 3.81 -7.07
C ILE A 172 -14.83 3.61 -8.35
N LEU A 173 -15.44 3.00 -9.37
CA LEU A 173 -14.78 2.65 -10.62
C LEU A 173 -14.41 3.87 -11.48
N GLU A 174 -15.22 4.93 -11.47
CA GLU A 174 -14.95 6.16 -12.23
C GLU A 174 -13.61 6.81 -11.81
N PRO A 175 -13.36 7.12 -10.52
CA PRO A 175 -12.06 7.63 -10.09
C PRO A 175 -10.87 6.69 -10.36
N LEU A 176 -11.06 5.38 -10.20
CA LEU A 176 -10.01 4.39 -10.48
C LEU A 176 -9.62 4.39 -11.96
N TYR A 177 -10.61 4.46 -12.83
CA TYR A 177 -10.41 4.50 -14.28
C TYR A 177 -9.72 5.80 -14.73
N GLN A 178 -10.10 6.96 -14.17
CA GLN A 178 -9.44 8.23 -14.50
C GLN A 178 -7.97 8.27 -14.08
N ASN A 179 -7.60 7.50 -13.06
CA ASN A 179 -6.22 7.40 -12.55
C ASN A 179 -5.60 6.03 -12.84
N ILE A 180 -5.91 5.43 -14.00
CA ILE A 180 -5.46 4.08 -14.34
C ILE A 180 -3.96 3.98 -14.69
N GLY A 181 -3.33 5.10 -15.07
CA GLY A 181 -1.92 5.15 -15.49
C GLY A 181 -0.91 4.57 -14.49
N PRO A 182 -0.97 4.90 -13.19
CA PRO A 182 -0.08 4.33 -12.17
C PRO A 182 -0.47 2.91 -11.70
N ILE A 183 -1.63 2.39 -12.09
CA ILE A 183 -2.14 1.09 -11.62
C ILE A 183 -1.47 -0.04 -12.42
N ASP A 184 -1.15 -1.16 -11.77
CA ASP A 184 -0.60 -2.32 -12.47
C ASP A 184 -1.55 -2.82 -13.57
N GLU A 185 -0.98 -3.33 -14.65
CA GLU A 185 -1.73 -3.73 -15.85
C GLU A 185 -2.84 -4.76 -15.56
N THR A 186 -2.60 -5.68 -14.63
CA THR A 186 -3.56 -6.74 -14.29
C THR A 186 -4.77 -6.15 -13.56
N THR A 187 -4.53 -5.30 -12.56
CA THR A 187 -5.59 -4.59 -11.83
C THR A 187 -6.32 -3.59 -12.73
N ALA A 188 -5.59 -2.87 -13.59
CA ALA A 188 -6.15 -1.97 -14.59
C ALA A 188 -7.12 -2.70 -15.55
N LEU A 189 -6.73 -3.88 -16.03
CA LEU A 189 -7.60 -4.72 -16.86
C LEU A 189 -8.87 -5.13 -16.11
N HIS A 190 -8.75 -5.59 -14.86
CA HIS A 190 -9.91 -5.94 -14.04
C HIS A 190 -10.85 -4.74 -13.78
N ILE A 191 -10.31 -3.55 -13.55
CA ILE A 191 -11.10 -2.31 -13.44
C ILE A 191 -11.88 -2.08 -14.73
N CYS A 192 -11.22 -2.19 -15.90
CA CYS A 192 -11.87 -1.97 -17.19
C CYS A 192 -12.97 -2.99 -17.49
N LEU A 193 -12.73 -4.27 -17.19
CA LEU A 193 -13.70 -5.35 -17.38
C LEU A 193 -14.92 -5.16 -16.48
N LEU A 194 -14.71 -4.88 -15.18
CA LEU A 194 -15.82 -4.65 -14.27
C LEU A 194 -16.61 -3.38 -14.65
N PHE A 195 -15.94 -2.32 -15.08
CA PHE A 195 -16.60 -1.10 -15.56
C PHE A 195 -17.50 -1.40 -16.77
N LEU A 196 -17.02 -2.22 -17.71
CA LEU A 196 -17.79 -2.67 -18.86
C LEU A 196 -19.01 -3.47 -18.43
N ASP A 197 -18.84 -4.45 -17.53
CA ASP A 197 -19.93 -5.29 -17.02
C ASP A 197 -21.04 -4.46 -16.35
N VAL A 198 -20.65 -3.47 -15.54
CA VAL A 198 -21.60 -2.53 -14.91
C VAL A 198 -22.34 -1.72 -15.98
N GLY A 199 -21.63 -1.19 -16.97
CA GLY A 199 -22.24 -0.42 -18.06
C GLY A 199 -23.25 -1.23 -18.88
N LEU A 200 -22.89 -2.48 -19.21
CA LEU A 200 -23.75 -3.41 -19.94
C LEU A 200 -25.01 -3.76 -19.13
N THR A 201 -24.85 -3.97 -17.83
CA THR A 201 -25.96 -4.30 -16.92
C THR A 201 -26.91 -3.13 -16.71
N CYS A 202 -26.40 -1.90 -16.74
CA CYS A 202 -27.20 -0.67 -16.60
C CYS A 202 -27.84 -0.19 -17.92
N HIS A 203 -27.61 -0.86 -19.05
CA HIS A 203 -28.03 -0.42 -20.41
C HIS A 203 -27.59 0.99 -20.80
N GLU A 204 -26.53 1.51 -20.17
CA GLU A 204 -25.98 2.83 -20.50
C GLU A 204 -24.90 2.70 -21.57
N ALA A 205 -25.35 2.70 -22.84
CA ALA A 205 -24.49 2.52 -24.01
C ALA A 205 -23.34 3.55 -24.11
N SER A 206 -23.56 4.78 -23.62
CA SER A 206 -22.55 5.84 -23.61
C SER A 206 -21.38 5.53 -22.65
N LYS A 207 -21.64 4.91 -21.49
CA LYS A 207 -20.60 4.49 -20.54
C LYS A 207 -19.84 3.27 -21.04
N CYS A 208 -20.53 2.33 -21.68
CA CYS A 208 -19.89 1.15 -22.30
C CYS A 208 -18.85 1.53 -23.38
N ALA A 209 -19.14 2.55 -24.19
CA ALA A 209 -18.26 2.99 -25.27
C ALA A 209 -16.92 3.55 -24.75
N VAL A 210 -16.91 4.14 -23.55
CA VAL A 210 -15.69 4.67 -22.92
C VAL A 210 -14.76 3.54 -22.48
N SER A 211 -15.31 2.48 -21.87
CA SER A 211 -14.55 1.29 -21.45
C SER A 211 -13.94 0.53 -22.62
N PHE A 212 -14.67 0.41 -23.74
CA PHE A 212 -14.14 -0.20 -24.96
C PHE A 212 -12.90 0.53 -25.52
N ASN A 213 -12.84 1.86 -25.38
CA ASN A 213 -11.68 2.63 -25.81
C ASN A 213 -10.47 2.42 -24.89
N ALA A 214 -10.64 2.33 -23.57
CA ALA A 214 -9.52 1.98 -22.68
C ALA A 214 -8.98 0.57 -22.91
N ILE A 215 -9.86 -0.42 -23.10
CA ILE A 215 -9.42 -1.80 -23.40
C ILE A 215 -8.58 -1.80 -24.69
N LYS A 216 -8.98 -1.02 -25.71
CA LYS A 216 -8.18 -0.81 -26.92
C LYS A 216 -6.86 -0.09 -26.65
N VAL A 217 -6.84 0.95 -25.83
CA VAL A 217 -5.61 1.69 -25.49
C VAL A 217 -4.61 0.79 -24.74
N ILE A 218 -5.07 0.04 -23.74
CA ILE A 218 -4.24 -0.92 -23.00
C ILE A 218 -3.72 -2.01 -23.94
N SER A 219 -4.58 -2.54 -24.82
CA SER A 219 -4.16 -3.56 -25.81
C SER A 219 -3.22 -3.01 -26.89
N CYS A 220 -3.32 -1.73 -27.26
CA CYS A 220 -2.45 -1.08 -28.25
C CYS A 220 -1.02 -0.83 -27.76
N PHE A 221 -0.77 -0.79 -26.45
CA PHE A 221 0.61 -0.74 -25.92
C PHE A 221 1.41 -2.02 -26.21
N HIS A 222 0.78 -3.06 -26.78
CA HIS A 222 1.35 -4.36 -27.05
C HIS A 222 1.53 -4.68 -28.56
N SER A 223 1.37 -3.70 -29.46
CA SER A 223 1.68 -3.82 -30.91
C SER A 223 2.80 -2.89 -31.32
#